data_AF-A0AA88ALM9-F1
#
_entry.id   AF-A0AA88ALM9-F1
#
_cell.length_a   1.000
_cell.length_b   1.000
_cell.length_c   1.000
_cell.angle_alpha   90.00
_cell.angle_beta   90.00
_cell.angle_gamma   90.00
#
_symmetry.space_group_name_H-M   'P 1'
#
loop_
_entity.id
_entity.type
_entity.pdbx_description
1 polymer ?
#
loop_
_entity_poly.entity_id
_entity_poly.type
_entity_poly.pdbx_seq_one_letter_code
_entity_poly.pdbx_strand_id
1 'polypeptide(L)'
;MVYISYLSDCCARAGLDQRFEFISPFLVSPVQQNVDRVAYIRERADNIIRIITNVPRGRLVLMPYNSGQHWILAVINPWDDSVLYFNPLGNDPGEDFQQLITFGTRNNKATQLQDVDSDCSMPDTARKCAVRLFCIEIHARNNVERR
;
A
#
# COMPACT_ATOMS: atom_id res chain seq x y z
N MET A 1 1.65 13.32 9.92
CA MET A 1 0.71 13.20 8.77
C MET A 1 1.12 14.04 7.55
N VAL A 2 2.26 14.73 7.56
CA VAL A 2 2.66 15.69 6.49
C VAL A 2 2.91 15.02 5.14
N TYR A 3 3.48 13.80 5.12
CA TYR A 3 3.90 13.13 3.88
C TYR A 3 2.74 12.65 2.99
N ILE A 4 1.65 12.14 3.58
CA ILE A 4 0.51 11.61 2.80
C ILE A 4 -0.29 12.76 2.19
N SER A 5 -0.51 13.83 2.94
CA SER A 5 -1.08 15.06 2.40
C SER A 5 -0.22 15.59 1.25
N TYR A 6 1.10 15.64 1.44
CA TYR A 6 2.03 16.03 0.37
C TYR A 6 1.95 15.13 -0.87
N LEU A 7 1.82 13.81 -0.68
CA LEU A 7 1.74 12.86 -1.78
C LEU A 7 0.39 12.94 -2.51
N SER A 8 -0.71 13.13 -1.78
CA SER A 8 -2.03 13.43 -2.33
C SER A 8 -2.00 14.72 -3.16
N ASP A 9 -1.39 15.79 -2.65
CA ASP A 9 -1.21 17.04 -3.38
C ASP A 9 -0.35 16.86 -4.64
N CYS A 10 0.70 16.02 -4.58
CA CYS A 10 1.50 15.66 -5.75
C CYS A 10 0.67 14.93 -6.81
N CYS A 11 -0.17 13.97 -6.39
CA CYS A 11 -1.08 13.26 -7.30
C CYS A 11 -2.09 14.22 -7.94
N ALA A 12 -2.66 15.14 -7.16
CA ALA A 12 -3.58 16.14 -7.68
C ALA A 12 -2.91 17.07 -8.70
N ARG A 13 -1.71 17.57 -8.41
CA ARG A 13 -0.92 18.36 -9.37
C ARG A 13 -0.56 17.60 -10.66
N ALA A 14 -0.47 16.28 -10.59
CA ALA A 14 -0.21 15.42 -11.74
C ALA A 14 -1.48 14.96 -12.49
N GLY A 15 -2.68 15.40 -12.07
CA GLY A 15 -3.96 14.97 -12.66
C GLY A 15 -4.31 13.51 -12.35
N LEU A 16 -3.80 12.98 -11.23
CA LEU A 16 -4.02 11.61 -10.76
C LEU A 16 -4.88 11.55 -9.49
N ASP A 17 -5.49 12.66 -9.09
CA ASP A 17 -6.41 12.76 -7.93
C ASP A 17 -7.57 11.78 -8.02
N GLN A 18 -8.05 11.48 -9.23
CA GLN A 18 -9.14 10.53 -9.41
C GLN A 18 -8.70 9.07 -9.54
N ARG A 19 -7.41 8.76 -9.35
CA ARG A 19 -6.87 7.40 -9.48
C ARG A 19 -6.63 6.72 -8.14
N PHE A 20 -6.40 7.51 -7.08
CA PHE A 20 -5.90 7.01 -5.82
C PHE A 20 -6.70 7.51 -4.63
N GLU A 21 -6.99 6.60 -3.70
CA GLU A 21 -7.44 6.90 -2.36
C GLU A 21 -6.31 6.61 -1.38
N PHE A 22 -6.26 7.33 -0.26
CA PHE A 22 -5.18 7.22 0.71
C PHE A 22 -5.69 6.81 2.09
N ILE A 23 -5.10 5.77 2.67
CA ILE A 23 -5.37 5.38 4.05
C ILE A 23 -4.33 6.04 4.97
N SER A 24 -4.82 6.61 6.08
CA SER A 24 -3.95 7.11 7.13
C SER A 24 -3.26 5.94 7.86
N PRO A 25 -1.93 5.98 8.06
CA PRO A 25 -1.18 4.93 8.73
C PRO A 25 -1.58 4.79 10.20
N PHE A 26 -2.14 5.85 10.80
CA PHE A 26 -2.68 5.79 12.16
C PHE A 26 -3.87 4.84 12.31
N LEU A 27 -4.58 4.54 11.22
CA LEU A 27 -5.74 3.64 11.25
C LEU A 27 -5.36 2.17 11.06
N VAL A 28 -4.16 1.90 10.53
CA VAL A 28 -3.77 0.57 10.05
C VAL A 28 -2.46 0.07 10.64
N SER A 29 -1.59 0.96 11.13
CA SER A 29 -0.32 0.57 11.75
C SER A 29 -0.54 0.28 13.24
N PRO A 30 0.16 -0.72 13.80
CA PRO A 30 0.16 -0.94 15.25
C PRO A 30 0.77 0.27 15.99
N VAL A 31 0.07 0.78 17.01
CA VAL A 31 0.54 1.92 17.82
C VAL A 31 0.93 1.49 19.25
N GLN A 32 0.35 0.39 19.76
CA GLN A 32 0.59 -0.11 21.12
C GLN A 32 0.61 -1.64 21.17
N GLN A 33 1.29 -2.18 22.19
CA GLN A 33 1.17 -3.60 22.55
C GLN A 33 -0.19 -3.80 23.21
N ASN A 34 -1.12 -4.41 22.47
CA ASN A 34 -2.46 -4.70 22.96
C ASN A 34 -2.51 -6.11 23.54
N VAL A 35 -3.22 -6.31 24.66
CA VAL A 35 -3.30 -7.61 25.36
C VAL A 35 -4.06 -8.64 24.50
N ASP A 36 -5.05 -8.16 23.72
CA ASP A 36 -5.74 -8.95 22.69
C ASP A 36 -5.32 -8.48 21.29
N ARG A 37 -4.27 -9.13 20.76
CA ARG A 37 -3.71 -8.82 19.44
C ARG A 37 -4.71 -9.04 18.31
N VAL A 38 -5.55 -10.07 18.39
CA VAL A 38 -6.47 -10.43 17.29
C VAL A 38 -7.61 -9.44 17.19
N ALA A 39 -8.22 -9.07 18.31
CA ALA A 39 -9.27 -8.04 18.33
C ALA A 39 -8.75 -6.71 17.78
N TYR A 40 -7.52 -6.33 18.14
CA TYR A 40 -6.90 -5.10 17.68
C TYR A 40 -6.55 -5.10 16.18
N ILE A 41 -6.12 -6.24 15.62
CA ILE A 41 -5.94 -6.36 14.16
C ILE A 41 -7.30 -6.22 13.45
N ARG A 42 -8.37 -6.82 13.99
CA ARG A 42 -9.71 -6.74 13.39
C ARG A 42 -10.25 -5.31 13.37
N GLU A 43 -10.07 -4.55 14.43
CA GLU A 43 -10.48 -3.13 14.46
C GLU A 43 -9.79 -2.32 13.34
N ARG A 44 -8.50 -2.55 13.12
CA ARG A 44 -7.75 -1.92 12.03
C ARG A 44 -8.20 -2.42 10.66
N ALA A 45 -8.51 -3.71 10.53
CA ALA A 45 -9.05 -4.29 9.31
C ALA A 45 -10.42 -3.70 8.94
N ASP A 46 -11.30 -3.45 9.91
CA ASP A 46 -12.59 -2.82 9.70
C ASP A 46 -12.44 -1.40 9.12
N ASN A 47 -11.40 -0.67 9.52
CA ASN A 47 -11.06 0.61 8.90
C ASN A 47 -10.72 0.47 7.41
N ILE A 48 -9.97 -0.58 7.03
CA ILE A 48 -9.68 -0.89 5.63
C ILE A 48 -10.98 -1.20 4.89
N ILE A 49 -11.81 -2.11 5.43
CA ILE A 49 -13.10 -2.51 4.83
C ILE A 49 -14.00 -1.30 4.58
N ARG A 50 -14.13 -0.43 5.58
CA ARG A 50 -14.95 0.79 5.47
C ARG A 50 -14.46 1.70 4.35
N ILE A 51 -13.15 1.84 4.18
CA ILE A 51 -12.57 2.67 3.12
C ILE A 51 -12.80 2.01 1.77
N ILE A 52 -12.38 0.75 1.58
CA ILE A 52 -12.45 0.05 0.29
C ILE A 52 -13.88 -0.06 -0.26
N THR A 53 -14.88 -0.21 0.62
CA THR A 53 -16.29 -0.34 0.22
C THR A 53 -16.83 0.94 -0.43
N ASN A 54 -16.25 2.09 -0.11
CA ASN A 54 -16.67 3.40 -0.62
C ASN A 54 -15.78 3.91 -1.77
N VAL A 55 -14.76 3.15 -2.18
CA VAL A 55 -13.84 3.57 -3.24
C VAL A 55 -14.55 3.51 -4.60
N PRO A 56 -14.53 4.58 -5.41
CA PRO A 56 -15.08 4.57 -6.78
C PRO A 56 -14.41 3.56 -7.72
N ARG A 57 -15.15 3.14 -8.77
CA ARG A 57 -14.63 2.18 -9.75
C ARG A 57 -13.40 2.68 -10.48
N GLY A 58 -12.37 1.84 -10.56
CA GLY A 58 -11.12 2.16 -11.25
C GLY A 58 -10.10 2.92 -10.41
N ARG A 59 -10.37 3.16 -9.12
CA ARG A 59 -9.40 3.72 -8.16
C ARG A 59 -8.68 2.63 -7.39
N LEU A 60 -7.43 2.92 -7.03
CA LEU A 60 -6.59 2.10 -6.17
C LEU A 60 -6.46 2.77 -4.80
N VAL A 61 -6.25 1.97 -3.77
CA VAL A 61 -6.05 2.46 -2.41
C VAL A 61 -4.58 2.32 -2.03
N LEU A 62 -3.96 3.42 -1.64
CA LEU A 62 -2.60 3.48 -1.15
C LEU A 62 -2.62 3.49 0.37
N MET A 63 -2.07 2.42 0.96
CA MET A 63 -2.06 2.17 2.39
C MET A 63 -0.62 2.07 2.90
N PRO A 64 -0.03 3.18 3.35
CA PRO A 64 1.22 3.14 4.10
C PRO A 64 0.99 2.46 5.45
N TYR A 65 1.84 1.49 5.75
CA TYR A 65 1.81 0.67 6.95
C TYR A 65 3.18 0.72 7.62
N ASN A 66 3.21 0.99 8.93
CA ASN A 66 4.45 0.99 9.71
C ASN A 66 4.43 -0.20 10.67
N SER A 67 5.36 -1.14 10.51
CA SER A 67 5.49 -2.33 11.37
C SER A 67 6.05 -2.03 12.77
N GLY A 68 6.34 -0.75 13.07
CA GLY A 68 7.05 -0.28 14.26
C GLY A 68 8.56 -0.13 14.02
N GLN A 69 9.12 -0.81 13.03
CA GLN A 69 10.56 -0.75 12.69
C GLN A 69 10.83 -0.17 11.30
N HIS A 70 9.90 -0.35 10.36
CA HIS A 70 10.03 0.16 9.00
C HIS A 70 8.68 0.38 8.33
N TRP A 71 8.70 1.11 7.21
CA TRP A 71 7.53 1.42 6.41
C TRP A 71 7.36 0.45 5.25
N ILE A 72 6.12 0.02 5.03
CA ILE A 72 5.64 -0.79 3.92
C ILE A 72 4.55 0.01 3.22
N LEU A 73 4.50 0.00 1.89
CA LEU A 73 3.41 0.60 1.12
C LEU A 73 2.59 -0.49 0.47
N ALA A 74 1.34 -0.65 0.87
CA ALA A 74 0.39 -1.51 0.20
C ALA A 74 -0.43 -0.73 -0.84
N VAL A 75 -0.70 -1.37 -1.96
CA VAL A 75 -1.59 -0.91 -3.04
C VAL A 75 -2.71 -1.93 -3.14
N ILE A 76 -3.92 -1.52 -2.77
CA ILE A 76 -5.10 -2.38 -2.77
C ILE A 76 -5.97 -1.98 -3.97
N ASN A 77 -6.32 -2.96 -4.80
CA ASN A 77 -7.35 -2.80 -5.81
C ASN A 77 -8.64 -3.46 -5.30
N PRO A 78 -9.65 -2.68 -4.89
CA PRO A 78 -10.87 -3.24 -4.31
C PRO A 78 -11.77 -3.94 -5.33
N TRP A 79 -11.47 -3.83 -6.63
CA TRP A 79 -12.34 -4.33 -7.71
C TRP A 79 -11.94 -5.69 -8.25
N ASP A 80 -10.64 -5.98 -8.31
CA ASP A 80 -10.12 -7.32 -8.60
C ASP A 80 -9.62 -8.04 -7.34
N ASP A 81 -9.81 -7.39 -6.18
CA ASP A 81 -9.45 -7.90 -4.87
C ASP A 81 -7.95 -8.24 -4.76
N SER A 82 -7.09 -7.46 -5.41
CA SER A 82 -5.65 -7.67 -5.35
C SER A 82 -4.98 -6.72 -4.37
N VAL A 83 -3.98 -7.24 -3.66
CA VAL A 83 -3.12 -6.46 -2.78
C VAL A 83 -1.68 -6.66 -3.20
N LEU A 84 -1.05 -5.58 -3.65
CA LEU A 84 0.39 -5.51 -3.92
C LEU A 84 1.05 -4.75 -2.78
N TYR A 85 2.28 -5.10 -2.41
CA TYR A 85 3.01 -4.31 -1.42
C TYR A 85 4.48 -4.14 -1.75
N PHE A 86 5.01 -2.99 -1.34
CA PHE A 86 6.41 -2.64 -1.43
C PHE A 86 7.02 -2.63 -0.04
N ASN A 87 8.01 -3.50 0.18
CA ASN A 87 8.83 -3.51 1.38
C ASN A 87 10.29 -3.20 1.00
N PRO A 88 10.81 -2.00 1.31
CA PRO A 88 12.17 -1.61 0.96
C PRO A 88 13.25 -2.46 1.63
N LEU A 89 12.92 -3.22 2.68
CA LEU A 89 13.86 -4.14 3.33
C LEU A 89 13.89 -5.53 2.67
N GLY A 90 13.04 -5.78 1.68
CA GLY A 90 12.96 -7.07 0.96
C GLY A 90 12.44 -8.26 1.79
N ASN A 91 12.39 -8.12 3.11
CA ASN A 91 12.00 -9.18 4.04
C ASN A 91 10.47 -9.37 4.13
N ASP A 92 10.05 -10.45 4.79
CA ASP A 92 8.65 -10.71 5.12
C ASP A 92 8.01 -9.47 5.80
N PRO A 93 6.83 -8.98 5.32
CA PRO A 93 6.12 -7.86 5.94
C PRO A 93 5.66 -8.12 7.38
N GLY A 94 5.72 -9.38 7.81
CA GLY A 94 5.42 -9.82 9.17
C GLY A 94 3.96 -10.19 9.35
N GLU A 95 3.71 -11.03 10.36
CA GLU A 95 2.42 -11.65 10.64
C GLU A 95 1.29 -10.62 10.84
N ASP A 96 1.56 -9.50 11.51
CA ASP A 96 0.54 -8.47 11.76
C ASP A 96 0.00 -7.88 10.44
N PHE A 97 0.89 -7.56 9.50
CA PHE A 97 0.49 -7.06 8.19
C PHE A 97 -0.29 -8.11 7.39
N GLN A 98 0.19 -9.37 7.40
CA GLN A 98 -0.48 -10.46 6.68
C GLN A 98 -1.91 -10.69 7.22
N GLN A 99 -2.08 -10.72 8.54
CA GLN A 99 -3.38 -10.88 9.18
C GLN A 99 -4.28 -9.66 8.94
N LEU A 100 -3.71 -8.45 8.97
CA LEU A 100 -4.43 -7.22 8.66
C LEU A 100 -5.00 -7.23 7.24
N ILE A 101 -4.21 -7.64 6.24
CA ILE A 101 -4.71 -7.78 4.86
C ILE A 101 -5.75 -8.90 4.77
N THR A 102 -5.51 -10.03 5.43
CA THR A 102 -6.43 -11.17 5.45
C THR A 102 -7.80 -10.80 6.02
N PHE A 103 -7.85 -9.98 7.07
CA PHE A 103 -9.12 -9.53 7.62
C PHE A 103 -9.69 -8.30 6.90
N GLY A 104 -8.82 -7.42 6.39
CA GLY A 104 -9.20 -6.11 5.84
C GLY A 104 -9.56 -6.11 4.36
N THR A 105 -9.34 -7.22 3.67
CA THR A 105 -9.64 -7.39 2.24
C THR A 105 -10.36 -8.70 2.00
N ARG A 106 -11.03 -8.86 0.86
CA ARG A 106 -11.74 -10.12 0.57
C ARG A 106 -10.76 -11.21 0.12
N ASN A 107 -9.55 -10.82 -0.30
CA ASN A 107 -8.48 -11.73 -0.68
C ASN A 107 -7.47 -11.92 0.46
N ASN A 108 -7.27 -13.17 0.85
CA ASN A 108 -6.40 -13.49 1.97
C ASN A 108 -4.91 -13.49 1.60
N LYS A 109 -4.52 -12.83 0.49
CA LYS A 109 -3.16 -12.89 -0.06
C LYS A 109 -2.68 -11.53 -0.54
N ALA A 110 -1.59 -11.07 0.04
CA ALA A 110 -0.81 -9.94 -0.44
C ALA A 110 0.41 -10.44 -1.22
N THR A 111 0.68 -9.83 -2.37
CA THR A 111 1.82 -10.17 -3.23
C THR A 111 2.88 -9.09 -3.09
N GLN A 112 4.11 -9.49 -2.73
CA GLN A 112 5.24 -8.56 -2.69
C GLN A 112 5.61 -8.18 -4.12
N LEU A 113 5.83 -6.89 -4.34
CA LEU A 113 6.55 -6.44 -5.51
C LEU A 113 8.04 -6.62 -5.23
N GLN A 114 8.67 -7.55 -5.95
CA GLN A 114 10.12 -7.79 -5.85
C GLN A 114 10.87 -6.60 -6.46
N ASP A 115 11.87 -6.09 -5.73
CA ASP A 115 12.82 -5.12 -6.27
C ASP A 115 13.66 -5.80 -7.37
N VAL A 116 13.69 -5.19 -8.55
CA VAL A 116 14.58 -5.61 -9.65
C VAL A 116 15.95 -4.96 -9.38
N ASP A 117 17.00 -5.78 -9.38
CA ASP A 117 18.32 -5.59 -8.75
C ASP A 117 19.04 -4.21 -8.83
N SER A 118 19.43 -3.72 -7.64
CA SER A 118 20.80 -3.80 -7.10
C SER A 118 22.03 -3.46 -7.96
N ASP A 119 22.11 -2.29 -8.60
CA ASP A 119 23.44 -1.67 -8.85
C ASP A 119 23.35 -0.14 -8.80
N CYS A 120 23.71 0.44 -7.66
CA CYS A 120 23.63 1.89 -7.42
C CYS A 120 24.92 2.39 -6.76
N SER A 121 26.00 2.42 -7.53
CA SER A 121 27.17 3.24 -7.24
C SER A 121 26.95 4.67 -7.75
N MET A 122 26.14 5.47 -7.05
CA MET A 122 26.31 6.93 -6.99
C MET A 122 25.49 7.55 -5.84
N PRO A 123 26.01 8.64 -5.23
CA PRO A 123 25.45 9.23 -4.03
C PRO A 123 24.31 10.21 -4.36
N ASP A 124 23.45 10.40 -3.36
CA ASP A 124 22.46 11.48 -3.21
C ASP A 124 21.05 11.35 -3.82
N THR A 125 20.20 10.66 -3.05
CA THR A 125 18.99 11.22 -2.39
C THR A 125 17.79 11.69 -3.22
N ALA A 126 17.71 11.45 -4.53
CA ALA A 126 16.50 11.77 -5.33
C ALA A 126 15.90 10.62 -6.17
N ARG A 127 16.60 9.48 -6.26
CA ARG A 127 16.36 8.43 -7.27
C ARG A 127 15.86 7.07 -6.74
N LYS A 128 16.03 6.78 -5.45
CA LYS A 128 15.40 5.62 -4.83
C LYS A 128 13.91 5.88 -4.58
N CYS A 129 13.10 4.89 -4.93
CA CYS A 129 11.70 4.73 -4.55
C CYS A 129 10.71 5.71 -5.19
N ALA A 130 10.76 6.02 -6.49
CA ALA A 130 10.46 5.05 -7.54
C ALA A 130 9.32 4.02 -7.27
N VAL A 131 8.53 4.14 -6.19
CA VAL A 131 7.05 4.02 -6.25
C VAL A 131 6.54 4.70 -7.54
N ARG A 132 7.24 5.79 -7.88
CA ARG A 132 7.22 6.64 -9.06
C ARG A 132 7.37 5.99 -10.44
N LEU A 133 7.93 4.78 -10.59
CA LEU A 133 7.99 4.08 -11.89
C LEU A 133 7.11 2.83 -11.89
N PHE A 134 6.89 2.21 -10.73
CA PHE A 134 6.23 0.91 -10.63
C PHE A 134 4.70 0.97 -10.71
N CYS A 135 4.07 2.01 -10.18
CA CYS A 135 2.65 2.28 -10.44
C CYS A 135 2.38 2.64 -11.91
N ILE A 136 3.40 3.12 -12.64
CA ILE A 136 3.29 3.50 -14.06
C ILE A 136 3.34 2.24 -14.96
N GLU A 137 4.08 1.20 -14.59
CA GLU A 137 4.27 0.01 -15.44
C GLU A 137 3.27 -1.13 -15.20
N ILE A 138 2.78 -1.33 -13.96
CA ILE A 138 1.77 -2.36 -13.65
C ILE A 138 0.40 -2.05 -14.28
N HIS A 139 0.03 -0.77 -14.42
CA HIS A 139 -1.22 -0.39 -15.08
C HIS A 139 -1.11 -0.37 -16.61
N ALA A 140 0.08 -0.13 -17.16
CA ALA A 140 0.30 -0.10 -18.61
C ALA A 140 0.24 -1.48 -19.27
N ARG A 141 0.65 -2.56 -18.57
CA ARG A 141 0.73 -3.92 -19.17
C ARG A 141 -0.55 -4.77 -19.04
N ASN A 142 -1.42 -4.53 -18.05
CA ASN A 142 -2.63 -5.35 -17.87
C ASN A 142 -3.80 -5.00 -18.80
N ASN A 143 -3.71 -3.93 -19.61
CA ASN A 143 -4.80 -3.46 -20.49
C ASN A 143 -4.49 -3.48 -21.99
N VAL A 144 -3.29 -3.92 -22.42
CA VAL A 144 -2.96 -4.03 -23.85
C VAL A 144 -3.02 -5.48 -24.37
N GLU A 145 -2.86 -6.50 -23.51
CA GLU A 145 -2.81 -7.93 -23.93
C GLU A 145 -4.06 -8.78 -23.59
N ARG A 146 -5.19 -8.16 -23.21
CA ARG A 146 -6.50 -8.88 -23.11
C ARG A 146 -7.54 -8.38 -24.10
N ARG A 147 -7.10 -7.96 -25.29
CA ARG A 147 -7.91 -7.82 -26.49
C ARG A 147 -7.56 -8.92 -27.48
#